data_AF-A0A484Z9V2-F1
#
_entry.id   AF-A0A484Z9V2-F1
#
_cell.length_a   1.000
_cell.length_b   1.000
_cell.length_c   1.000
_cell.angle_alpha   90.00
_cell.angle_beta   90.00
_cell.angle_gamma   90.00
#
_symmetry.space_group_name_H-M   'P 1'
#
loop_
_entity.id
_entity.type
_entity.pdbx_description
1 polymer ?
#
loop_
_entity_poly.entity_id
_entity_poly.type
_entity_poly.pdbx_seq_one_letter_code
_entity_poly.pdbx_strand_id
1 'polypeptide(L)'
;MIPHGANRLAVKLGKEKRFSLRDDEFYPSHEAIDFYHRYKEDIALMAEMGFTVFRTSIAWSRLYPNGDEPLPNQEGIAFYRAVFEECKKYNIEPLVTLCHFDVPMHLVTEYGSWRNRRMVDFFARYARTCFEAFNGLVKYWLTFNEINIMLHSPFSGAGLVFEEGENEDQVKLPGRASRAGGERAGDQNRPRG
;
A
#
# COMPACT_ATOMS: atom_id res chain seq x y z
N MET A 1 -6.50 -10.39 -3.53
CA MET A 1 -5.77 -10.96 -4.68
C MET A 1 -4.76 -12.06 -4.34
N ILE A 2 -4.21 -12.13 -3.12
CA ILE A 2 -3.26 -13.20 -2.78
C ILE A 2 -4.03 -14.40 -2.20
N PRO A 3 -4.06 -15.56 -2.90
CA PRO A 3 -4.79 -16.72 -2.41
C PRO A 3 -4.02 -17.43 -1.27
N HIS A 4 -4.72 -18.29 -0.55
CA HIS A 4 -4.12 -19.35 0.24
C HIS A 4 -3.67 -20.53 -0.65
N GLY A 5 -2.80 -21.40 -0.15
CA GLY A 5 -2.41 -22.64 -0.85
C GLY A 5 -1.27 -22.50 -1.85
N ALA A 6 -1.20 -23.42 -2.81
CA ALA A 6 -0.04 -23.63 -3.68
C ALA A 6 0.34 -22.39 -4.53
N ASN A 7 -0.65 -21.64 -5.00
CA ASN A 7 -0.44 -20.48 -5.87
C ASN A 7 0.02 -19.22 -5.10
N ARG A 8 -0.05 -19.24 -3.76
CA ARG A 8 0.22 -18.07 -2.93
C ARG A 8 1.59 -17.45 -3.20
N LEU A 9 2.65 -18.26 -3.25
CA LEU A 9 4.01 -17.76 -3.41
C LEU A 9 4.25 -17.18 -4.80
N ALA A 10 3.75 -17.83 -5.85
CA ALA A 10 3.89 -17.35 -7.22
C ALA A 10 3.20 -15.99 -7.42
N VAL A 11 1.97 -15.86 -6.92
CA VAL A 11 1.21 -14.60 -6.93
C VAL A 11 1.91 -13.53 -6.08
N LYS A 12 2.27 -13.84 -4.83
CA LYS A 12 2.92 -12.90 -3.90
C LYS A 12 4.22 -12.30 -4.48
N LEU A 13 4.99 -13.11 -5.20
CA LEU A 13 6.25 -12.71 -5.81
C LEU A 13 6.09 -12.02 -7.17
N GLY A 14 4.87 -11.87 -7.68
CA GLY A 14 4.61 -11.27 -9.00
C GLY A 14 5.08 -12.12 -10.17
N LYS A 15 5.29 -13.43 -9.97
CA LYS A 15 5.67 -14.39 -11.01
C LYS A 15 4.46 -14.90 -11.79
N GLU A 16 3.29 -14.86 -11.17
CA GLU A 16 2.02 -15.12 -11.81
C GLU A 16 1.16 -13.87 -11.76
N LYS A 17 0.76 -13.35 -12.93
CA LYS A 17 -0.20 -12.25 -13.03
C LYS A 17 -1.53 -12.66 -12.42
N ARG A 18 -1.96 -11.92 -11.40
CA ARG A 18 -3.24 -12.17 -10.72
C ARG A 18 -4.05 -10.88 -10.61
N PHE A 19 -4.81 -10.59 -11.66
CA PHE A 19 -5.65 -9.39 -11.75
C PHE A 19 -7.14 -9.65 -11.53
N SER A 20 -7.59 -10.90 -11.69
CA SER A 20 -8.93 -11.35 -11.35
C SER A 20 -8.91 -12.39 -10.23
N LEU A 21 -10.00 -12.41 -9.46
CA LEU A 21 -10.27 -13.48 -8.50
C LEU A 21 -10.59 -14.76 -9.26
N ARG A 22 -10.29 -15.91 -8.65
CA ARG A 22 -10.75 -17.21 -9.13
C ARG A 22 -11.67 -17.85 -8.09
N ASP A 23 -12.77 -18.43 -8.55
CA ASP A 23 -13.81 -18.99 -7.67
C ASP A 23 -13.35 -20.29 -6.97
N ASP A 24 -12.33 -20.95 -7.49
CA ASP A 24 -11.72 -22.16 -6.92
C ASP A 24 -10.61 -21.86 -5.88
N GLU A 25 -10.37 -20.58 -5.58
CA GLU A 25 -9.35 -20.15 -4.63
C GLU A 25 -9.95 -19.46 -3.40
N PHE A 26 -9.34 -19.71 -2.24
CA PHE A 26 -9.69 -19.04 -1.00
C PHE A 26 -8.77 -17.83 -0.75
N TYR A 27 -9.35 -16.68 -0.42
CA TYR A 27 -8.64 -15.43 -0.14
C TYR A 27 -8.87 -15.00 1.32
N PRO A 28 -7.94 -15.33 2.25
CA PRO A 28 -8.13 -15.05 3.67
C PRO A 28 -8.41 -13.58 4.01
N SER A 29 -7.94 -12.64 3.18
CA SER A 29 -8.12 -11.21 3.39
C SER A 29 -9.53 -10.68 3.11
N HIS A 30 -10.42 -11.48 2.51
CA HIS A 30 -11.78 -11.01 2.17
C HIS A 30 -12.67 -10.93 3.42
N GLU A 31 -12.53 -11.88 4.34
CA GLU A 31 -13.23 -11.90 5.63
C GLU A 31 -12.28 -11.55 6.79
N ALA A 32 -11.05 -12.08 6.75
CA ALA A 32 -10.04 -11.91 7.80
C ALA A 32 -10.59 -12.26 9.20
N ILE A 33 -10.48 -11.34 10.16
CA ILE A 33 -11.05 -11.50 11.52
C ILE A 33 -12.35 -10.70 11.70
N ASP A 34 -12.91 -10.20 10.59
CA ASP A 34 -14.12 -9.36 10.58
C ASP A 34 -14.03 -8.06 11.40
N PHE A 35 -12.83 -7.47 11.50
CA PHE A 35 -12.62 -6.20 12.21
C PHE A 35 -13.54 -5.09 11.68
N TYR A 36 -13.91 -5.13 10.39
CA TYR A 36 -14.79 -4.12 9.79
C TYR A 36 -16.14 -4.01 10.51
N HIS A 37 -16.70 -5.12 11.00
CA HIS A 37 -17.95 -5.10 11.75
C HIS A 37 -17.73 -5.13 13.27
N ARG A 38 -16.60 -5.68 13.73
CA ARG A 38 -16.33 -6.00 15.15
C ARG A 38 -15.35 -5.07 15.86
N TYR A 39 -14.89 -3.99 15.20
CA TYR A 39 -13.86 -3.10 15.73
C TYR A 39 -14.15 -2.56 17.14
N LYS A 40 -15.42 -2.38 17.52
CA LYS A 40 -15.78 -1.89 18.86
C LYS A 40 -15.42 -2.89 19.96
N GLU A 41 -15.75 -4.16 19.76
CA GLU A 41 -15.39 -5.21 20.72
C GLU A 41 -13.87 -5.38 20.78
N ASP A 42 -13.21 -5.39 19.62
CA ASP A 42 -11.77 -5.58 19.53
C ASP A 42 -11.00 -4.43 20.21
N ILE A 43 -11.42 -3.17 20.01
CA ILE A 43 -10.81 -2.00 20.66
C ILE A 43 -11.08 -2.01 22.17
N ALA A 44 -12.27 -2.42 22.62
CA ALA A 44 -12.56 -2.53 24.04
C ALA A 44 -11.63 -3.56 24.73
N LEU A 45 -11.36 -4.69 24.08
CA LEU A 45 -10.40 -5.69 24.58
C LEU A 45 -8.96 -5.16 24.57
N MET A 46 -8.56 -4.37 23.56
CA MET A 46 -7.26 -3.69 23.56
C MET A 46 -7.13 -2.72 24.74
N ALA A 47 -8.20 -2.01 25.08
CA ALA A 47 -8.24 -1.13 26.24
C ALA A 47 -8.13 -1.91 27.55
N GLU A 48 -8.81 -3.05 27.67
CA GLU A 48 -8.72 -3.95 28.85
C GLU A 48 -7.27 -4.42 29.07
N MET A 49 -6.52 -4.68 28.00
CA MET A 49 -5.09 -5.02 28.06
C MET A 49 -4.18 -3.83 28.41
N GLY A 50 -4.72 -2.62 28.53
CA GLY A 50 -3.97 -1.41 28.87
C GLY A 50 -3.23 -0.79 27.68
N PHE A 51 -3.69 -1.00 26.45
CA PHE A 51 -3.08 -0.37 25.28
C PHE A 51 -3.29 1.13 25.33
N THR A 52 -2.24 1.90 25.03
CA THR A 52 -2.28 3.36 24.91
C THR A 52 -2.14 3.84 23.47
N VAL A 53 -1.67 2.96 22.58
CA VAL A 53 -1.52 3.21 21.15
C VAL A 53 -1.99 1.99 20.37
N PHE A 54 -2.79 2.22 19.32
CA PHE A 54 -3.19 1.17 18.38
C PHE A 54 -2.71 1.54 16.98
N ARG A 55 -1.79 0.73 16.45
CA ARG A 55 -1.31 0.87 15.09
C ARG A 55 -2.22 0.13 14.11
N THR A 56 -2.71 0.84 13.10
CA THR A 56 -3.51 0.26 12.01
C THR A 56 -3.18 0.97 10.68
N SER A 57 -3.83 0.55 9.60
CA SER A 57 -3.74 1.21 8.29
C SER A 57 -5.11 1.58 7.75
N ILE A 58 -5.15 2.67 6.99
CA ILE A 58 -6.31 3.00 6.17
C ILE A 58 -6.14 2.25 4.85
N ALA A 59 -7.16 1.49 4.46
CA ALA A 59 -7.18 0.79 3.20
C ALA A 59 -7.39 1.82 2.07
N TRP A 60 -6.38 2.03 1.22
CA TRP A 60 -6.46 3.03 0.15
C TRP A 60 -7.68 2.78 -0.74
N SER A 61 -7.89 1.53 -1.15
CA SER A 61 -9.06 1.13 -1.96
C SER A 61 -10.42 1.35 -1.29
N ARG A 62 -10.48 1.55 0.03
CA ARG A 62 -11.75 1.88 0.71
C ARG A 62 -12.13 3.35 0.54
N LEU A 63 -11.14 4.24 0.49
CA LEU A 63 -11.34 5.67 0.25
C LEU A 63 -11.36 5.99 -1.25
N TYR A 64 -10.56 5.30 -2.06
CA TYR A 64 -10.50 5.45 -3.50
C TYR A 64 -10.49 4.06 -4.16
N PRO A 65 -11.68 3.47 -4.44
CA PRO A 65 -11.82 2.12 -4.99
C PRO A 65 -10.97 1.84 -6.23
N ASN A 66 -10.92 2.78 -7.16
CA ASN A 66 -10.07 2.72 -8.35
C ASN A 66 -8.72 3.40 -8.10
N GLY A 67 -8.65 4.36 -7.18
CA GLY A 67 -7.41 5.06 -6.81
C GLY A 67 -7.18 6.35 -7.60
N ASP A 68 -7.83 6.52 -8.75
CA ASP A 68 -7.72 7.69 -9.62
C ASP A 68 -8.94 8.62 -9.56
N GLU A 69 -9.97 8.29 -8.77
CA GLU A 69 -11.16 9.12 -8.63
C GLU A 69 -10.82 10.53 -8.12
N PRO A 70 -11.55 11.57 -8.58
CA PRO A 70 -11.30 12.93 -8.10
C PRO A 70 -11.72 13.13 -6.64
N LEU A 71 -12.70 12.36 -6.16
CA LEU A 71 -13.30 12.50 -4.83
C LEU A 71 -13.30 11.15 -4.08
N PRO A 72 -13.16 11.16 -2.74
CA PRO A 72 -13.14 9.95 -1.95
C PRO A 72 -14.54 9.40 -1.70
N ASN A 73 -14.61 8.08 -1.46
CA ASN A 73 -15.77 7.40 -0.92
C ASN A 73 -16.04 7.84 0.53
N GLN A 74 -17.19 8.48 0.75
CA GLN A 74 -17.59 9.00 2.06
C GLN A 74 -17.87 7.88 3.08
N GLU A 75 -18.34 6.71 2.64
CA GLU A 75 -18.59 5.59 3.55
C GLU A 75 -17.27 5.04 4.13
N GLY A 76 -16.22 5.01 3.30
CA GLY A 76 -14.87 4.65 3.74
C GLY A 76 -14.33 5.63 4.79
N ILE A 77 -14.54 6.92 4.59
CA ILE A 77 -14.17 7.96 5.57
C ILE A 77 -14.97 7.79 6.87
N ALA A 78 -16.28 7.59 6.77
CA ALA A 78 -17.17 7.42 7.93
C ALA A 78 -16.76 6.21 8.78
N PHE A 79 -16.40 5.09 8.14
CA PHE A 79 -15.90 3.90 8.83
C PHE A 79 -14.64 4.21 9.66
N TYR A 80 -13.59 4.76 9.04
CA TYR A 80 -12.34 5.02 9.76
C TYR A 80 -12.50 6.11 10.83
N ARG A 81 -13.36 7.10 10.59
CA ARG A 81 -13.71 8.08 11.63
C ARG A 81 -14.30 7.37 12.84
N ALA A 82 -15.27 6.47 12.64
CA ALA A 82 -15.90 5.73 13.72
C ALA A 82 -14.91 4.82 14.46
N VAL A 83 -13.95 4.20 13.77
CA VAL A 83 -12.86 3.42 14.38
C VAL A 83 -11.99 4.32 15.27
N PHE A 84 -11.54 5.46 14.78
CA PHE A 84 -10.66 6.35 15.54
C PHE A 84 -11.37 7.04 16.71
N GLU A 85 -12.64 7.41 16.54
CA GLU A 85 -13.48 7.89 17.63
C GLU A 85 -13.67 6.81 18.70
N GLU A 86 -13.84 5.55 18.32
CA GLU A 86 -13.90 4.43 19.27
C GLU A 86 -12.59 4.29 20.05
N CYS A 87 -11.42 4.35 19.39
CA CYS A 87 -10.12 4.37 20.08
C CYS A 87 -10.06 5.50 21.13
N LYS A 88 -10.51 6.72 20.77
CA LYS A 88 -10.47 7.88 21.67
C LYS A 88 -11.34 7.71 22.91
N LYS A 89 -12.48 7.01 22.82
CA LYS A 89 -13.32 6.69 24.01
C LYS A 89 -12.55 5.94 25.09
N TYR A 90 -11.58 5.12 24.68
CA TYR A 90 -10.74 4.33 25.58
C TYR A 90 -9.35 4.93 25.82
N ASN A 91 -9.11 6.19 25.42
CA ASN A 91 -7.80 6.86 25.50
C ASN A 91 -6.69 6.13 24.72
N ILE A 92 -7.04 5.42 23.65
CA ILE A 92 -6.08 4.79 22.73
C ILE A 92 -5.76 5.78 21.62
N GLU A 93 -4.47 6.10 21.44
CA GLU A 93 -4.03 6.94 20.32
C GLU A 93 -3.87 6.11 19.04
N PRO A 94 -4.55 6.46 17.94
CA PRO A 94 -4.30 5.81 16.66
C PRO A 94 -2.92 6.17 16.10
N LEU A 95 -2.16 5.16 15.67
CA LEU A 95 -0.98 5.31 14.83
C LEU A 95 -1.32 4.76 13.44
N VAL A 96 -1.45 5.63 12.44
CA VAL A 96 -2.01 5.26 11.15
C VAL A 96 -0.93 5.14 10.08
N THR A 97 -0.90 4.00 9.39
CA THR A 97 -0.07 3.80 8.19
C THR A 97 -0.92 4.03 6.93
N LEU A 98 -0.47 4.89 6.02
CA LEU A 98 -1.23 5.27 4.83
C LEU A 98 -1.22 4.20 3.73
N CYS A 99 -0.05 3.63 3.43
CA CYS A 99 0.09 2.55 2.46
C CYS A 99 0.71 1.32 3.12
N HIS A 100 -0.07 0.23 3.16
CA HIS A 100 0.31 -1.03 3.78
C HIS A 100 -0.10 -2.20 2.88
N PHE A 101 0.55 -2.28 1.71
CA PHE A 101 0.44 -3.41 0.78
C PHE A 101 -0.95 -3.56 0.14
N ASP A 102 -1.63 -2.42 -0.07
CA ASP A 102 -3.06 -2.32 -0.36
C ASP A 102 -3.37 -1.35 -1.52
N VAL A 103 -2.45 -1.23 -2.48
CA VAL A 103 -2.66 -0.42 -3.69
C VAL A 103 -3.94 -0.88 -4.41
N PRO A 104 -4.85 0.04 -4.79
CA PRO A 104 -6.05 -0.30 -5.57
C PRO A 104 -5.70 -1.07 -6.84
N MET A 105 -6.43 -2.15 -7.12
CA MET A 105 -6.11 -3.03 -8.25
C MET A 105 -6.22 -2.35 -9.60
N HIS A 106 -7.11 -1.36 -9.73
CA HIS A 106 -7.19 -0.53 -10.95
C HIS A 106 -5.88 0.22 -11.21
N LEU A 107 -5.23 0.80 -10.18
CA LEU A 107 -3.93 1.44 -10.34
C LEU A 107 -2.83 0.44 -10.76
N VAL A 108 -2.94 -0.81 -10.31
CA VAL A 108 -2.03 -1.88 -10.73
C VAL A 108 -2.23 -2.21 -12.21
N THR A 109 -3.46 -2.41 -12.65
CA THR A 109 -3.76 -2.88 -14.01
C THR A 109 -3.65 -1.78 -15.07
N GLU A 110 -4.15 -0.58 -14.78
CA GLU A 110 -4.22 0.52 -15.75
C GLU A 110 -2.92 1.33 -15.81
N TYR A 111 -2.22 1.46 -14.67
CA TYR A 111 -1.04 2.32 -14.57
C TYR A 111 0.26 1.54 -14.33
N GLY A 112 0.21 0.24 -14.06
CA GLY A 112 1.40 -0.53 -13.68
C GLY A 112 1.93 -0.18 -12.29
N SER A 113 1.05 0.34 -11.43
CA SER A 113 1.38 0.77 -10.06
C SER A 113 2.57 1.75 -10.02
N TRP A 114 3.44 1.64 -9.01
CA TRP A 114 4.56 2.56 -8.70
C TRP A 114 5.61 2.72 -9.80
N ARG A 115 5.52 1.99 -10.91
CA ARG A 115 6.28 2.26 -12.14
C ARG A 115 5.86 3.59 -12.78
N ASN A 116 4.61 3.99 -12.59
CA ASN A 116 4.04 5.19 -13.17
C ASN A 116 4.13 6.38 -12.21
N ARG A 117 4.72 7.48 -12.70
CA ARG A 117 4.90 8.70 -11.91
C ARG A 117 3.58 9.31 -11.43
N ARG A 118 2.45 9.06 -12.11
CA ARG A 118 1.12 9.51 -11.69
C ARG A 118 0.69 8.92 -10.34
N MET A 119 1.27 7.80 -9.91
CA MET A 119 1.05 7.25 -8.56
C MET A 119 1.36 8.24 -7.44
N VAL A 120 2.35 9.13 -7.66
CA VAL A 120 2.69 10.18 -6.68
C VAL A 120 1.50 11.10 -6.47
N ASP A 121 0.81 11.50 -7.54
CA ASP A 121 -0.35 12.39 -7.47
C ASP A 121 -1.55 11.70 -6.85
N PHE A 122 -1.81 10.44 -7.21
CA PHE A 122 -2.89 9.64 -6.62
C PHE A 122 -2.67 9.43 -5.12
N PHE A 123 -1.46 9.06 -4.72
CA PHE A 123 -1.10 8.89 -3.32
C PHE A 123 -1.17 10.20 -2.55
N ALA A 124 -0.68 11.31 -3.13
CA ALA A 124 -0.73 12.62 -2.49
C ALA A 124 -2.17 13.10 -2.27
N ARG A 125 -3.08 12.85 -3.22
CA ARG A 125 -4.52 13.13 -3.06
C ARG A 125 -5.12 12.32 -1.92
N TYR A 126 -4.89 11.01 -1.93
CA TYR A 126 -5.35 10.11 -0.87
C TYR A 126 -4.82 10.49 0.51
N ALA A 127 -3.52 10.77 0.63
CA ALA A 127 -2.88 11.20 1.87
C ALA A 127 -3.47 12.52 2.38
N ARG A 128 -3.68 13.50 1.48
CA ARG A 128 -4.33 14.77 1.82
C ARG A 128 -5.72 14.55 2.39
N THR A 129 -6.55 13.74 1.73
CA THR A 129 -7.88 13.39 2.24
C THR A 129 -7.81 12.76 3.62
N CYS A 130 -6.87 11.85 3.87
CA CYS A 130 -6.71 11.24 5.20
C CYS A 130 -6.36 12.30 6.26
N PHE A 131 -5.38 13.17 5.98
CA PHE A 131 -4.98 14.21 6.92
C PHE A 131 -6.10 15.20 7.21
N GLU A 132 -6.86 15.60 6.20
CA GLU A 132 -7.97 16.53 6.35
C GLU A 132 -9.16 15.87 7.08
N ALA A 133 -9.56 14.67 6.67
CA ALA A 133 -10.71 13.98 7.24
C ALA A 133 -10.46 13.56 8.70
N PHE A 134 -9.25 13.10 9.04
CA PHE A 134 -8.95 12.56 10.38
C PHE A 134 -8.14 13.52 11.25
N ASN A 135 -8.09 14.80 10.87
CA ASN A 135 -7.50 15.85 11.67
C ASN A 135 -8.13 15.88 13.09
N GLY A 136 -7.28 15.98 14.11
CA GLY A 136 -7.69 15.93 15.52
C GLY A 136 -8.00 14.53 16.06
N LEU A 137 -8.23 13.53 15.21
CA LEU A 137 -8.42 12.14 15.63
C LEU A 137 -7.12 11.32 15.62
N VAL A 138 -6.20 11.64 14.70
CA VAL A 138 -4.95 10.90 14.51
C VAL A 138 -3.75 11.84 14.61
N LYS A 139 -2.87 11.58 15.58
CA LYS A 139 -1.62 12.34 15.77
C LYS A 139 -0.43 11.74 15.03
N TYR A 140 -0.30 10.41 15.01
CA TYR A 140 0.88 9.72 14.50
C TYR A 140 0.62 9.06 13.15
N TRP A 141 1.47 9.35 12.17
CA TRP A 141 1.33 8.89 10.80
C TRP A 141 2.61 8.22 10.31
N LEU A 142 2.44 7.16 9.53
CA LEU A 142 3.48 6.52 8.73
C LEU A 142 3.04 6.55 7.27
N THR A 143 3.94 6.91 6.36
CA THR A 143 3.62 6.96 4.93
C THR A 143 3.55 5.56 4.32
N PHE A 144 4.63 4.79 4.42
CA PHE A 144 4.74 3.44 3.86
C PHE A 144 5.17 2.45 4.93
N ASN A 145 4.50 1.30 4.99
CA ASN A 145 5.01 0.14 5.72
C ASN A 145 6.14 -0.52 4.93
N GLU A 146 7.28 -0.79 5.58
CA GLU A 146 8.40 -1.62 5.05
C GLU A 146 8.65 -1.42 3.54
N ILE A 147 8.98 -0.20 3.12
CA ILE A 147 9.10 0.14 1.70
C ILE A 147 10.09 -0.77 0.93
N ASN A 148 11.06 -1.35 1.64
CA ASN A 148 12.02 -2.31 1.11
C ASN A 148 11.39 -3.67 0.74
N ILE A 149 10.19 -4.02 1.24
CA ILE A 149 9.54 -5.29 0.89
C ILE A 149 9.26 -5.39 -0.60
N MET A 150 9.17 -4.26 -1.33
CA MET A 150 9.02 -4.26 -2.79
C MET A 150 10.15 -5.04 -3.48
N LEU A 151 11.33 -5.13 -2.85
CA LEU A 151 12.47 -5.91 -3.35
C LEU A 151 12.25 -7.44 -3.18
N HIS A 152 11.48 -7.84 -2.17
CA HIS A 152 11.32 -9.24 -1.76
C HIS A 152 9.95 -9.83 -2.09
N SER A 153 8.91 -9.00 -2.19
CA SER A 153 7.53 -9.40 -2.49
C SER A 153 6.85 -8.27 -3.29
N PRO A 154 7.25 -8.09 -4.56
CA PRO A 154 6.88 -6.93 -5.38
C PRO A 154 5.37 -6.81 -5.62
N PHE A 155 4.68 -7.93 -5.84
CA PHE A 155 3.23 -7.90 -6.04
C PHE A 155 2.48 -7.59 -4.76
N SER A 156 2.80 -8.23 -3.64
CA SER A 156 2.12 -7.91 -2.37
C SER A 156 2.47 -6.51 -1.88
N GLY A 157 3.75 -6.13 -1.93
CA GLY A 157 4.22 -4.87 -1.37
C GLY A 157 3.78 -3.64 -2.14
N ALA A 158 3.67 -3.77 -3.47
CA ALA A 158 3.49 -2.63 -4.36
C ALA A 158 2.63 -2.92 -5.59
N GLY A 159 2.00 -4.08 -5.70
CA GLY A 159 1.23 -4.45 -6.90
C GLY A 159 2.10 -4.58 -8.15
N LEU A 160 3.41 -4.78 -8.02
CA LEU A 160 4.30 -4.90 -9.16
C LEU A 160 4.27 -6.33 -9.71
N VAL A 161 4.00 -6.45 -11.01
CA VAL A 161 4.11 -7.70 -11.77
C VAL A 161 5.15 -7.53 -12.87
N PHE A 162 5.91 -8.58 -13.18
CA PHE A 162 6.94 -8.54 -14.22
C PHE A 162 6.42 -9.03 -15.56
N GLU A 163 6.87 -8.40 -16.64
CA GLU A 163 6.70 -8.85 -18.01
C GLU A 163 7.89 -9.68 -18.46
N GLU A 164 7.68 -10.54 -19.47
CA GLU A 164 8.75 -11.35 -20.04
C GLU A 164 9.82 -10.44 -20.68
N GLY A 165 11.08 -10.64 -20.29
CA GLY A 165 12.22 -9.84 -20.77
C GLY A 165 12.49 -8.55 -19.96
N GLU A 166 11.71 -8.22 -18.93
CA GLU A 166 12.02 -7.09 -18.06
C GLU A 166 13.21 -7.35 -17.14
N ASN A 167 14.02 -6.31 -16.91
CA ASN A 167 15.00 -6.32 -15.84
C ASN A 167 14.28 -6.05 -14.50
N GLU A 168 14.08 -7.12 -13.71
CA GLU A 168 13.37 -7.04 -12.43
C GLU A 168 14.00 -6.01 -11.45
N ASP A 169 15.33 -5.84 -11.46
CA ASP A 169 16.00 -4.90 -10.55
C ASP A 169 15.70 -3.44 -10.93
N GLN A 170 15.59 -3.14 -12.23
CA GLN A 170 15.20 -1.81 -12.69
C GLN A 170 13.74 -1.50 -12.35
N VAL A 171 12.88 -2.50 -12.44
CA VAL A 171 11.47 -2.38 -12.04
C VAL A 171 11.33 -2.13 -10.54
N LYS A 172 12.06 -2.91 -9.73
CA LYS A 172 12.03 -2.81 -8.27
C LYS A 172 12.66 -1.49 -7.79
N LEU A 173 13.67 -0.99 -8.51
CA LEU A 173 14.44 0.23 -8.18
C LEU A 173 14.68 1.11 -9.42
N PRO A 174 13.68 1.88 -9.88
CA PRO A 174 13.81 2.71 -11.08
C PRO A 174 14.94 3.75 -11.01
N GLY A 175 15.31 4.18 -9.80
CA GLY A 175 16.36 5.18 -9.56
C GLY A 175 17.80 4.65 -9.51
N ARG A 176 18.02 3.33 -9.49
CA ARG A 176 19.38 2.76 -9.42
C ARG A 176 20.01 2.57 -10.81
N ALA A 177 19.19 2.34 -11.83
CA ALA A 177 19.64 2.13 -13.21
C ALA A 177 20.14 3.42 -13.89
N SER A 178 19.53 4.57 -13.57
CA SER A 178 19.93 5.86 -14.15
C SER A 178 21.33 6.32 -13.73
N ARG A 179 21.86 5.80 -12.61
CA ARG A 179 23.23 6.07 -12.15
C ARG A 179 24.27 5.12 -12.75
N ALA A 180 23.89 3.94 -13.21
CA ALA A 180 24.82 2.96 -13.79
C ALA A 180 25.14 3.22 -15.27
N GLY A 181 24.33 4.05 -15.96
CA GLY A 181 24.56 4.43 -17.37
C GLY A 181 25.35 5.73 -17.59
N GLY A 182 25.73 6.43 -16.51
CA GLY A 182 26.36 7.76 -16.59
C GLY A 182 27.89 7.78 -16.54
N GLU A 183 28.55 6.68 -16.18
CA GLU A 183 30.01 6.60 -16.05
C GLU A 183 30.61 5.65 -17.09
N ARG A 184 30.56 6.04 -18.37
CA ARG A 184 31.47 5.52 -19.41
C ARG A 184 31.39 6.30 -20.73
N ALA A 185 31.54 7.62 -20.67
CA ALA A 185 31.85 8.43 -21.85
C ALA A 185 32.49 9.75 -21.42
N GLY A 186 33.77 9.71 -21.05
CA GLY A 186 34.50 10.90 -20.65
C GLY A 186 36.00 10.66 -20.64
N ASP A 187 36.65 11.18 -21.67
CA ASP A 187 38.06 11.58 -21.69
C ASP A 187 39.13 10.49 -21.93
N GLN A 188 39.21 10.04 -23.19
CA GLN A 188 40.48 9.62 -23.80
C GLN A 188 40.71 10.43 -25.07
N ASN A 189 40.86 11.77 -24.97
CA ASN A 189 41.60 12.52 -25.98
C ASN A 189 41.96 13.93 -25.49
N ARG A 190 43.08 14.02 -24.77
CA ARG A 190 43.89 15.24 -24.72
C ARG A 190 45.31 14.92 -25.14
N PRO A 191 45.84 15.52 -26.22
CA PRO A 191 47.25 15.43 -26.52
C PRO A 191 48.03 16.23 -25.47
N ARG A 192 49.13 15.65 -24.98
CA ARG A 192 50.11 16.37 -24.15
C ARG A 192 50.83 17.36 -25.06
N GLY A 193 50.63 18.66 -24.78
CA GLY A 193 51.37 19.79 -25.32
C GLY A 193 51.44 20.86 -24.24
#